data_AF-A0A4Y2VCZ8-F1
#
_entry.id   AF-A0A4Y2VCZ8-F1
#
_cell.length_a   1.000
_cell.length_b   1.000
_cell.length_c   1.000
_cell.angle_alpha   90.00
_cell.angle_beta   90.00
_cell.angle_gamma   90.00
#
_symmetry.space_group_name_H-M   'P 1'
#
loop_
_entity.id
_entity.type
_entity.pdbx_description
1 polymer ?
#
loop_
_entity_poly.entity_id
_entity_poly.type
_entity_poly.pdbx_seq_one_letter_code
_entity_poly.pdbx_strand_id
1 'polypeptide(L)' 'MDNITDEGKSMVEELRRRTINEVTPKMLEDASVFYRFAKARDFNLGQAENMLRK' A
#
# COMPACT_ATOMS: atom_id res chain seq x y z
N MET A 1 -6.92 6.33 -12.60
CA MET A 1 -5.80 5.69 -11.87
C MET A 1 -4.54 6.07 -12.62
N ASP A 2 -3.49 6.52 -11.92
CA ASP A 2 -2.20 6.81 -12.57
C ASP A 2 -1.72 5.57 -13.35
N ASN A 3 -0.90 5.77 -14.39
CA ASN A 3 -0.26 4.67 -15.12
C ASN A 3 0.82 4.03 -14.24
N ILE A 4 0.39 3.12 -13.39
CA ILE A 4 1.22 2.30 -12.51
C ILE A 4 1.87 1.17 -13.32
N THR A 5 3.21 1.07 -13.23
CA THR A 5 3.98 -0.03 -13.83
C THR A 5 3.61 -1.36 -13.16
N ASP A 6 3.88 -2.48 -13.81
CA ASP A 6 3.59 -3.80 -13.21
C ASP A 6 4.37 -4.05 -11.91
N GLU A 7 5.58 -3.49 -11.80
CA GLU A 7 6.36 -3.45 -10.56
C GLU A 7 5.64 -2.68 -9.45
N GLY A 8 5.04 -1.54 -9.77
CA GLY A 8 4.22 -0.78 -8.84
C GLY A 8 3.00 -1.57 -8.38
N LYS A 9 2.32 -2.29 -9.28
CA LYS A 9 1.16 -3.13 -8.91
C LYS A 9 1.59 -4.26 -7.97
N SER A 10 2.70 -4.93 -8.27
CA SER A 10 3.25 -5.99 -7.42
C SER A 10 3.61 -5.47 -6.03
N MET A 11 4.21 -4.27 -5.94
CA MET A 11 4.54 -3.64 -4.67
C MET A 11 3.29 -3.30 -3.84
N VAL A 12 2.23 -2.76 -4.46
CA VAL A 12 0.98 -2.44 -3.77
C VAL A 12 0.30 -3.69 -3.21
N GLU A 13 0.29 -4.79 -3.96
CA GLU A 13 -0.23 -6.07 -3.49
C GLU A 13 0.62 -6.66 -2.35
N GLU A 14 1.94 -6.54 -2.43
CA GLU A 14 2.82 -6.99 -1.34
C GLU A 14 2.63 -6.16 -0.07
N LEU A 15 2.48 -4.84 -0.20
CA LEU A 15 2.18 -3.96 0.93
C LEU A 15 0.86 -4.39 1.59
N ARG A 16 -0.19 -4.59 0.79
CA ARG A 16 -1.48 -5.10 1.27
C ARG A 16 -1.33 -6.41 2.01
N ARG A 17 -0.63 -7.39 1.44
CA ARG A 17 -0.42 -8.71 2.04
C ARG A 17 0.25 -8.64 3.41
N ARG A 18 1.25 -7.76 3.56
CA ARG A 18 2.03 -7.63 4.81
C ARG A 18 1.27 -6.93 5.93
N THR A 19 0.36 -6.02 5.59
CA THR A 19 -0.29 -5.16 6.59
C THR A 19 -1.79 -5.43 6.73
N ILE A 20 -2.36 -6.41 6.03
CA ILE A 20 -3.82 -6.69 6.03
C ILE A 20 -4.38 -6.92 7.44
N ASN A 21 -3.59 -7.49 8.35
CA ASN A 21 -3.98 -7.76 9.74
C ASN A 21 -3.74 -6.57 10.68
N GLU A 22 -3.10 -5.51 10.21
CA GLU A 22 -2.72 -4.35 11.02
C GLU A 22 -3.52 -3.10 10.66
N VAL A 23 -4.18 -3.10 9.49
CA VAL A 23 -5.06 -2.01 9.06
C VAL A 23 -6.49 -2.25 9.52
N THR A 24 -7.23 -1.15 9.74
CA THR A 24 -8.65 -1.23 10.14
C THR A 24 -9.52 -1.76 8.97
N PRO A 25 -10.67 -2.39 9.24
CA PRO A 25 -11.62 -2.80 8.20
C PRO A 25 -12.01 -1.65 7.26
N LYS A 26 -12.19 -0.44 7.81
CA LYS A 26 -12.50 0.78 7.04
C LYS A 26 -11.41 1.15 6.02
N MET A 27 -10.14 0.84 6.31
CA MET A 27 -9.06 1.04 5.34
C MET A 27 -9.13 -0.02 4.23
N LEU A 28 -9.52 -1.25 4.54
CA LEU A 28 -9.65 -2.34 3.56
C LEU A 28 -10.79 -2.11 2.55
N GLU A 29 -11.81 -1.34 2.92
CA GLU A 29 -12.88 -0.92 2.01
C GLU A 29 -12.39 0.03 0.91
N ASP A 30 -11.31 0.78 1.16
CA ASP A 30 -10.72 1.68 0.18
C ASP A 30 -9.64 0.95 -0.64
N ALA A 31 -10.02 0.53 -1.85
CA ALA A 31 -9.13 -0.10 -2.82
C ALA A 31 -7.90 0.76 -3.18
N SER A 32 -7.93 2.06 -2.93
CA SER A 32 -6.82 2.99 -3.18
C SER A 32 -5.88 3.17 -1.98
N VAL A 33 -6.21 2.65 -0.79
CA VAL A 33 -5.44 2.96 0.44
C VAL A 33 -3.98 2.56 0.27
N PHE A 34 -3.71 1.31 -0.11
CA PHE A 34 -2.34 0.81 -0.28
C PHE A 34 -1.59 1.55 -1.37
N TYR A 35 -2.28 1.89 -2.46
CA TYR A 35 -1.73 2.71 -3.53
C TYR A 35 -1.31 4.10 -3.04
N ARG A 36 -2.13 4.78 -2.22
CA ARG A 36 -1.80 6.10 -1.67
C ARG A 36 -0.59 6.05 -0.74
N PHE A 37 -0.49 5.02 0.10
CA PHE A 37 0.68 4.83 0.99
C PHE A 37 1.94 4.49 0.20
N ALA A 38 1.84 3.62 -0.82
CA ALA A 38 2.93 3.33 -1.74
C ALA A 38 3.41 4.60 -2.46
N LYS A 39 2.49 5.35 -3.08
CA LYS A 39 2.80 6.60 -3.79
C LYS A 39 3.42 7.65 -2.87
N ALA A 40 2.96 7.77 -1.63
CA ALA A 40 3.50 8.72 -0.66
C ALA A 40 4.94 8.41 -0.20
N ARG A 41 5.49 7.25 -0.57
CA ARG A 41 6.84 6.80 -0.24
C ARG A 41 7.63 6.39 -1.48
N ASP A 42 7.27 6.92 -2.65
CA ASP A 42 7.92 6.60 -3.93
C ASP A 42 8.00 5.09 -4.19
N PHE A 43 6.93 4.37 -3.83
CA PHE A 43 6.83 2.90 -3.91
C PHE A 43 7.91 2.16 -3.11
N ASN A 44 8.49 2.79 -2.08
CA ASN A 44 9.36 2.12 -1.12
C ASN A 44 8.54 1.27 -0.14
N LEU A 45 8.61 -0.05 -0.30
CA LEU A 45 7.85 -1.01 0.50
C LEU A 45 8.09 -0.88 2.00
N GLY A 46 9.35 -0.78 2.43
CA GLY A 46 9.69 -0.70 3.85
C GLY A 46 9.18 0.60 4.49
N GLN A 47 9.29 1.73 3.79
CA GLN A 47 8.78 3.00 4.30
C GLN A 47 7.25 3.06 4.31
N ALA A 48 6.58 2.49 3.29
CA ALA A 48 5.12 2.41 3.23
C ALA A 48 4.56 1.49 4.32
N GLU A 49 5.18 0.32 4.53
CA GLU A 49 4.85 -0.63 5.60
C GLU A 49 5.01 0.02 6.98
N ASN A 50 6.15 0.69 7.22
CA ASN A 50 6.38 1.43 8.47
C ASN A 50 5.39 2.59 8.69
N MET A 51 4.84 3.17 7.62
CA MET A 51 3.83 4.23 7.74
C MET A 51 2.45 3.66 8.06
N LEU A 52 2.09 2.50 7.51
CA LEU A 52 0.80 1.83 7.78
C LEU A 52 0.71 1.27 9.20
N ARG A 53 1.86 0.89 9.79
CA ARG A 53 1.94 0.30 11.14
C ARG A 53 1.98 1.32 12.28
N LYS A 54 2.13 2.61 11.97
CA LYS A 54 2.18 3.70 12.96
C LYS A 54 0.79 4.29 13.19
#